data_AF-A0A915E759-F1
#
_entry.id   AF-A0A915E759-F1
#
_cell.length_a   1.000
_cell.length_b   1.000
_cell.length_c   1.000
_cell.angle_alpha   90.00
_cell.angle_beta   90.00
_cell.angle_gamma   90.00
#
_symmetry.space_group_name_H-M   'P 1'
#
loop_
_entity.id
_entity.type
_entity.pdbx_description
1 polymer ?
#
loop_
_entity_poly.entity_id
_entity_poly.type
_entity_poly.pdbx_seq_one_letter_code
_entity_poly.pdbx_strand_id
1 'polypeptide(L)'
;MAKNKDKSSKEPHRLTVKLEFADNIDDYFGSEHFEVLVNGAIKQVLGMAAPPYSIIDFEPKSQKGSISVSGEYLNLIWAALSVYGSHFGRSVAVHLSTISAVVILLILFGLCIVCFFLLPKRIRCDAKGKHVFITGGSKGIGKAIAIEMLERGCKSISIAARSRDALEHAMQELSALCGENQRVKWFELDLSKGYIEVEAVIKAAEEEFGQVDVLINNAGAVIQGGFDELDVDSFEKQIKTNYLSAVYTTSSAAGQCAIWGYTAYSPSKFAIRGFAEALHMELLPYNKSSRKCPKRCVKSVIQLESFPLKRWLVPWWTI
;
A
#
# COMPACT_ATOMS: atom_id res chain seq x y z
N MET A 1 47.88 37.96 -24.95
CA MET A 1 46.77 38.92 -25.09
C MET A 1 45.49 38.16 -25.36
N ALA A 2 44.67 37.92 -24.33
CA ALA A 2 43.31 37.41 -24.51
C ALA A 2 42.36 38.35 -23.76
N LYS A 3 41.89 39.37 -24.47
CA LYS A 3 40.77 40.21 -24.04
C LYS A 3 39.49 39.42 -24.34
N ASN A 4 38.96 38.74 -23.34
CA ASN A 4 37.53 38.47 -23.26
C ASN A 4 37.09 38.75 -21.82
N LYS A 5 37.09 40.06 -21.48
CA LYS A 5 36.36 40.53 -20.32
C LYS A 5 34.89 40.52 -20.71
N ASP A 6 34.20 39.53 -20.16
CA ASP A 6 32.75 39.48 -20.01
C ASP A 6 32.23 40.88 -19.67
N LYS A 7 31.62 41.53 -20.66
CA LYS A 7 31.07 42.89 -20.57
C LYS A 7 29.59 42.87 -20.15
N SER A 8 29.05 41.71 -19.74
CA SER A 8 27.63 41.60 -19.39
C SER A 8 27.32 41.84 -17.90
N SER A 9 28.33 41.93 -17.03
CA SER A 9 28.12 41.98 -15.56
C SER A 9 28.23 43.36 -14.90
N LYS A 10 28.23 44.47 -15.67
CA LYS A 10 28.52 45.80 -15.09
C LYS A 10 27.47 46.89 -15.30
N GLU A 11 26.39 46.63 -16.02
CA GLU A 11 25.33 47.63 -16.13
C GLU A 11 24.27 47.38 -15.04
N PRO A 12 23.99 48.38 -14.18
CA PRO A 12 22.93 48.26 -13.21
C PRO A 12 21.59 48.10 -13.92
N HIS A 13 20.80 47.12 -13.49
CA HIS A 13 19.46 46.88 -14.01
C HIS A 13 18.45 47.73 -13.23
N ARG A 14 17.51 48.34 -13.97
CA ARG A 14 16.44 49.17 -13.40
C ARG A 14 15.21 48.31 -13.11
N LEU A 15 14.84 48.20 -11.84
CA LEU A 15 13.55 47.66 -11.39
C LEU A 15 12.59 48.83 -11.12
N THR A 16 11.39 48.78 -11.68
CA THR A 16 10.35 49.78 -11.39
C THR A 16 9.39 49.22 -10.35
N VAL A 17 9.18 49.97 -9.27
CA VAL A 17 8.24 49.65 -8.21
C VAL A 17 7.12 50.69 -8.25
N LYS A 18 5.89 50.23 -8.41
CA LYS A 18 4.70 51.07 -8.29
C LYS A 18 4.05 50.81 -6.94
N LEU A 19 3.77 51.87 -6.19
CA LEU A 19 2.96 51.79 -4.98
C LEU A 19 1.50 52.13 -5.35
N GLU A 20 0.57 51.44 -4.71
CA GLU A 20 -0.87 51.73 -4.81
C GLU A 20 -1.43 51.77 -3.38
N PHE A 21 -1.90 52.94 -2.95
CA PHE A 21 -2.53 53.11 -1.65
C PHE A 21 -4.05 52.98 -1.76
N ALA A 22 -4.69 52.44 -0.73
CA ALA A 22 -6.16 52.34 -0.67
C ALA A 22 -6.82 53.72 -0.45
N ASP A 23 -6.12 54.62 0.24
CA ASP A 23 -6.56 55.98 0.53
C ASP A 23 -5.75 56.99 -0.29
N ASN A 24 -6.34 58.15 -0.59
CA ASN A 24 -5.68 59.20 -1.35
C ASN A 24 -4.71 59.99 -0.45
N ILE A 25 -3.41 59.65 -0.50
CA ILE A 25 -2.33 60.23 0.33
C ILE A 25 -1.39 61.08 -0.55
N ASP A 26 -1.85 61.53 -1.72
CA ASP A 26 -1.00 62.12 -2.76
C ASP A 26 -0.24 63.39 -2.33
N ASP A 27 -0.75 64.14 -1.36
CA ASP A 27 -0.17 65.43 -0.94
C ASP A 27 1.00 65.32 0.07
N TYR A 28 1.17 64.15 0.72
CA TYR A 28 2.17 63.96 1.79
C TYR A 28 3.24 62.90 1.47
N PHE A 29 3.09 62.18 0.36
CA PHE A 29 3.96 61.06 0.01
C PHE A 29 5.12 61.49 -0.93
N GLY A 30 6.32 61.63 -0.37
CA GLY A 30 7.53 62.04 -1.09
C GLY A 30 8.54 60.91 -1.31
N SER A 31 9.69 61.27 -1.89
CA SER A 31 10.79 60.34 -2.18
C SER A 31 11.38 59.68 -0.93
N GLU A 32 11.46 60.39 0.20
CA GLU A 32 11.95 59.84 1.48
C GLU A 32 11.03 58.72 2.00
N HIS A 33 9.71 58.90 1.87
CA HIS A 33 8.75 57.88 2.27
C HIS A 33 8.81 56.65 1.36
N PHE A 34 8.99 56.86 0.05
CA PHE A 34 9.23 55.78 -0.91
C PHE A 34 10.49 54.97 -0.55
N GLU A 35 11.58 55.65 -0.20
CA GLU A 35 12.82 55.02 0.22
C GLU A 35 12.66 54.18 1.48
N VAL A 36 12.00 54.73 2.50
CA VAL A 36 11.73 53.99 3.75
C VAL A 36 10.90 52.73 3.49
N LEU A 37 9.89 52.79 2.63
CA LEU A 37 9.05 51.62 2.31
C LEU A 37 9.80 50.54 1.55
N VAL A 38 10.55 50.92 0.51
CA VAL A 38 11.37 49.97 -0.27
C VAL A 38 12.44 49.34 0.64
N ASN A 39 13.10 50.14 1.47
CA ASN A 39 14.09 49.66 2.42
C ASN A 39 13.48 48.72 3.46
N GLY A 40 12.29 49.04 3.98
CA GLY A 40 11.54 48.19 4.90
C GLY A 40 11.18 46.85 4.26
N ALA A 41 10.62 46.87 3.05
CA ALA A 41 10.21 45.68 2.30
C ALA A 41 11.39 44.71 2.06
N ILE A 42 12.52 45.24 1.59
CA ILE A 42 13.71 44.42 1.29
C ILE A 42 14.35 43.90 2.58
N LYS A 43 14.53 44.76 3.60
CA LYS A 43 15.12 44.36 4.88
C LYS A 43 14.25 43.37 5.65
N GLN A 44 12.94 43.42 5.52
CA GLN A 44 12.05 42.49 6.22
C GLN A 44 12.19 41.06 5.68
N VAL A 45 12.51 40.89 4.39
CA VAL A 45 12.69 39.57 3.77
C VAL A 45 14.16 39.10 3.83
N LEU A 46 15.11 39.99 3.53
CA LEU A 46 16.53 39.64 3.40
C LEU A 46 17.37 39.96 4.66
N GLY A 47 16.80 40.66 5.64
CA GLY A 47 17.50 41.04 6.87
C GLY A 47 18.78 41.83 6.61
N MET A 48 19.82 41.55 7.38
CA MET A 48 21.15 42.16 7.22
C MET A 48 21.91 41.65 5.98
N ALA A 49 21.40 40.62 5.30
CA ALA A 49 22.00 40.07 4.09
C ALA A 49 21.49 40.76 2.80
N ALA A 50 20.72 41.85 2.94
CA ALA A 50 20.25 42.62 1.80
C ALA A 50 21.43 43.16 0.97
N PRO A 51 21.52 42.81 -0.33
CA PRO A 51 22.58 43.31 -1.19
C PRO A 51 22.43 44.82 -1.44
N PRO A 52 23.52 45.52 -1.84
CA PRO A 52 23.45 46.95 -2.09
C PRO A 52 22.58 47.25 -3.33
N TYR A 53 21.73 48.27 -3.20
CA TYR A 53 20.93 48.85 -4.27
C TYR A 53 20.84 50.36 -4.08
N SER A 54 20.50 51.08 -5.14
CA SER A 54 20.28 52.53 -5.09
C SER A 54 18.92 52.89 -5.67
N ILE A 55 18.22 53.82 -5.02
CA ILE A 55 16.98 54.38 -5.57
C ILE A 55 17.38 55.47 -6.55
N ILE A 56 16.88 55.37 -7.77
CA ILE A 56 17.26 56.26 -8.89
C ILE A 56 16.28 57.43 -9.00
N ASP A 57 14.99 57.11 -8.97
CA ASP A 57 13.95 58.05 -9.36
C ASP A 57 12.65 57.72 -8.64
N PHE A 58 11.87 58.74 -8.34
CA PHE A 58 10.52 58.62 -7.78
C PHE A 58 9.66 59.75 -8.31
N GLU A 59 8.57 59.39 -8.99
CA GLU A 59 7.59 60.33 -9.50
C GLU A 59 6.36 60.35 -8.57
N PRO A 60 6.13 61.43 -7.79
CA PRO A 60 5.05 61.47 -6.80
C PRO A 60 3.67 61.28 -7.41
N LYS A 61 3.41 61.92 -8.56
CA LYS A 61 2.10 61.87 -9.24
C LYS A 61 1.70 60.48 -9.72
N SER A 62 2.67 59.65 -10.11
CA SER A 62 2.42 58.30 -10.61
C SER A 62 2.69 57.22 -9.55
N GLN A 63 3.21 57.62 -8.39
CA GLN A 63 3.68 56.76 -7.30
C GLN A 63 4.60 55.63 -7.78
N LYS A 64 5.37 55.91 -8.84
CA LYS A 64 6.33 54.99 -9.42
C LYS A 64 7.73 55.44 -9.04
N GLY A 65 8.49 54.51 -8.46
CA GLY A 65 9.91 54.70 -8.26
C GLY A 65 10.72 53.62 -8.95
N SER A 66 12.01 53.86 -9.08
CA SER A 66 12.94 52.98 -9.75
C SER A 66 14.16 52.71 -8.90
N ILE A 67 14.58 51.46 -8.85
CA ILE A 67 15.73 50.99 -8.09
C ILE A 67 16.75 50.43 -9.09
N SER A 68 18.01 50.80 -8.90
CA SER A 68 19.17 50.26 -9.60
C SER A 68 19.77 49.14 -8.77
N VAL A 69 19.85 47.95 -9.36
CA VAL A 69 20.38 46.75 -8.72
C VAL A 69 21.42 46.11 -9.64
N SER A 70 22.50 45.56 -9.06
CA SER A 70 23.43 44.72 -9.81
C SER A 70 22.69 43.50 -10.38
N GLY A 71 23.00 43.10 -11.61
CA GLY A 71 22.33 41.97 -12.28
C GLY A 71 22.35 40.66 -11.47
N GLU A 72 23.41 40.43 -10.69
CA GLU A 72 23.55 39.26 -9.81
C GLU A 72 22.48 39.20 -8.71
N TYR A 73 22.02 40.37 -8.23
CA TYR A 73 21.07 40.49 -7.13
C TYR A 73 19.65 40.84 -7.57
N LEU A 74 19.43 41.00 -8.89
CA LEU A 74 18.16 41.42 -9.47
C LEU A 74 17.00 40.52 -9.04
N ASN A 75 17.16 39.20 -9.22
CA ASN A 75 16.12 38.22 -8.89
C ASN A 75 15.84 38.16 -7.38
N LEU A 76 16.87 38.37 -6.56
CA LEU A 76 16.75 38.32 -5.11
C LEU A 76 15.96 39.53 -4.57
N ILE A 77 16.29 40.74 -5.06
CA ILE A 77 15.55 41.95 -4.70
C ILE A 77 14.13 41.91 -5.27
N TRP A 78 13.95 41.45 -6.51
CA TRP A 78 12.62 41.28 -7.10
C TRP A 78 11.75 40.30 -6.30
N ALA A 79 12.31 39.17 -5.86
CA ALA A 79 11.61 38.21 -5.02
C ALA A 79 11.25 38.82 -3.66
N ALA A 80 12.15 39.57 -3.01
CA ALA A 80 11.88 40.23 -1.75
C ALA A 80 10.72 41.24 -1.84
N LEU A 81 10.75 42.09 -2.86
CA LEU A 81 9.67 43.05 -3.13
C LEU A 81 8.35 42.36 -3.46
N SER A 82 8.40 41.24 -4.18
CA SER A 82 7.21 40.45 -4.53
C SER A 82 6.61 39.73 -3.33
N VAL A 83 7.44 39.22 -2.40
CA VAL A 83 7.00 38.55 -1.17
C VAL A 83 6.35 39.54 -0.20
N TYR A 84 6.93 40.74 -0.08
CA TYR A 84 6.36 41.81 0.72
C TYR A 84 5.10 42.42 0.08
N GLY A 85 5.06 42.45 -1.26
CA GLY A 85 3.92 42.92 -2.02
C GLY A 85 2.64 42.13 -1.75
N SER A 86 1.51 42.81 -1.90
CA SER A 86 0.20 42.18 -1.93
C SER A 86 -0.24 41.99 -3.38
N HIS A 87 -0.82 40.83 -3.68
CA HIS A 87 -1.42 40.54 -4.98
C HIS A 87 -2.89 40.17 -4.73
N PHE A 88 -3.81 40.98 -5.26
CA PHE A 88 -5.25 40.92 -4.95
C PHE A 88 -5.58 41.05 -3.45
N GLY A 89 -4.93 41.98 -2.75
CA GLY A 89 -5.24 42.28 -1.34
C GLY A 89 -4.81 41.21 -0.33
N ARG A 90 -4.01 40.21 -0.73
CA ARG A 90 -3.38 39.21 0.14
C ARG A 90 -1.89 39.10 -0.15
N SER A 91 -1.08 38.75 0.85
CA SER A 91 0.36 38.52 0.66
C SER A 91 0.60 37.37 -0.31
N VAL A 92 1.58 37.53 -1.20
CA VAL A 92 2.01 36.50 -2.16
C VAL A 92 2.41 35.19 -1.47
N ALA A 93 2.92 35.25 -0.24
CA ALA A 93 3.23 34.06 0.57
C ALA A 93 2.00 33.19 0.85
N VAL A 94 0.82 33.80 1.06
CA VAL A 94 -0.43 33.07 1.28
C VAL A 94 -0.82 32.31 0.00
N HIS A 95 -0.70 32.95 -1.17
CA HIS A 95 -0.97 32.30 -2.45
C HIS A 95 -0.07 31.08 -2.69
N LEU A 96 1.24 31.19 -2.45
CA LEU A 96 2.15 30.04 -2.55
C LEU A 96 1.77 28.90 -1.59
N SER A 97 1.39 29.21 -0.34
CA SER A 97 0.96 28.20 0.63
C SER A 97 -0.33 27.48 0.22
N THR A 98 -1.26 28.18 -0.44
CA THR A 98 -2.50 27.56 -0.93
C THR A 98 -2.25 26.64 -2.12
N ILE A 99 -1.37 27.03 -3.05
CA ILE A 99 -1.02 26.23 -4.21
C ILE A 99 -0.31 24.93 -3.77
N SER A 100 0.65 25.02 -2.85
CA SER A 100 1.36 23.84 -2.34
C SER A 100 0.41 22.87 -1.62
N ALA A 101 -0.53 23.38 -0.81
CA ALA A 101 -1.54 22.54 -0.15
C ALA A 101 -2.43 21.78 -1.15
N VAL A 102 -2.88 22.44 -2.23
CA VAL A 102 -3.69 21.81 -3.28
C VAL A 102 -2.90 20.70 -3.99
N VAL A 103 -1.63 20.95 -4.32
CA VAL A 103 -0.76 19.95 -4.97
C VAL A 103 -0.57 18.74 -4.07
N ILE A 104 -0.30 18.93 -2.78
CA ILE A 104 -0.17 17.82 -1.80
C ILE A 104 -1.46 17.02 -1.74
N LEU A 105 -2.62 17.69 -1.70
CA LEU A 105 -3.92 17.02 -1.63
C LEU A 105 -4.21 16.17 -2.88
N LEU A 106 -3.84 16.66 -4.06
CA LEU A 106 -3.95 15.91 -5.31
C LEU A 106 -3.04 14.66 -5.33
N ILE A 107 -1.82 14.77 -4.81
CA ILE A 107 -0.90 13.63 -4.68
C ILE A 107 -1.48 12.58 -3.72
N LEU A 108 -1.96 13.01 -2.55
CA LEU A 108 -2.59 12.10 -1.58
C LEU A 108 -3.83 11.43 -2.16
N PHE A 109 -4.67 12.17 -2.89
CA PHE A 109 -5.85 11.62 -3.55
C PHE A 109 -5.47 10.58 -4.62
N GLY A 110 -4.45 10.87 -5.43
CA GLY A 110 -3.90 9.92 -6.40
C GLY A 110 -3.37 8.64 -5.74
N LEU A 111 -2.63 8.77 -4.63
CA LEU A 111 -2.18 7.63 -3.83
C LEU A 111 -3.35 6.82 -3.27
N CYS A 112 -4.40 7.47 -2.76
CA CYS A 112 -5.60 6.78 -2.28
C CYS A 112 -6.31 6.01 -3.41
N ILE A 113 -6.39 6.56 -4.62
CA ILE A 113 -6.95 5.87 -5.78
C ILE A 113 -6.11 4.65 -6.14
N VAL A 114 -4.79 4.80 -6.22
CA VAL A 114 -3.88 3.69 -6.50
C VAL A 114 -4.02 2.61 -5.44
N CYS A 115 -4.03 2.97 -4.15
CA CYS A 115 -4.30 2.04 -3.07
C CYS A 115 -5.68 1.36 -3.23
N PHE A 116 -6.73 2.08 -3.60
CA PHE A 116 -8.06 1.50 -3.81
C PHE A 116 -8.07 0.45 -4.93
N PHE A 117 -7.33 0.67 -6.02
CA PHE A 117 -7.22 -0.29 -7.12
C PHE A 117 -6.23 -1.44 -6.85
N LEU A 118 -5.20 -1.21 -6.02
CA LEU A 118 -4.25 -2.23 -5.58
C LEU A 118 -4.79 -3.09 -4.43
N LEU A 119 -5.80 -2.60 -3.71
CA LEU A 119 -6.48 -3.40 -2.70
C LEU A 119 -7.24 -4.54 -3.39
N PRO A 120 -7.00 -5.80 -3.00
CA PRO A 120 -7.63 -6.94 -3.62
C PRO A 120 -9.15 -6.84 -3.50
N LYS A 121 -9.86 -6.90 -4.63
CA LYS A 121 -11.33 -6.97 -4.64
C LYS A 121 -11.74 -8.19 -3.82
N ARG A 122 -12.67 -8.00 -2.87
CA ARG A 122 -13.19 -9.09 -2.03
C ARG A 122 -13.75 -10.20 -2.94
N ILE A 123 -13.07 -11.34 -2.99
CA ILE A 123 -13.63 -12.55 -3.58
C ILE A 123 -14.76 -12.99 -2.66
N ARG A 124 -16.01 -12.85 -3.11
CA ARG A 124 -17.17 -13.42 -2.42
C ARG A 124 -17.18 -14.91 -2.71
N CYS A 125 -16.73 -15.72 -1.76
CA CYS A 125 -17.05 -17.15 -1.81
C CYS A 125 -18.46 -17.35 -1.26
N ASP A 126 -19.37 -17.79 -2.11
CA ASP A 126 -20.63 -18.34 -1.63
C ASP A 126 -20.33 -19.70 -1.00
N ALA A 127 -20.47 -19.81 0.32
CA ALA A 127 -20.23 -21.05 1.06
C ALA A 127 -21.51 -21.88 1.21
N LYS A 128 -22.68 -21.31 0.91
CA LYS A 128 -23.97 -21.89 1.26
C LYS A 128 -24.18 -23.23 0.55
N GLY A 129 -24.51 -24.27 1.32
CA GLY A 129 -24.82 -25.59 0.78
C GLY A 129 -23.61 -26.37 0.22
N LYS A 130 -22.38 -25.86 0.38
CA LYS A 130 -21.16 -26.45 -0.18
C LYS A 130 -20.37 -27.27 0.83
N HIS A 131 -19.57 -28.19 0.31
CA HIS A 131 -18.53 -28.88 1.09
C HIS A 131 -17.23 -28.07 1.05
N VAL A 132 -16.74 -27.66 2.23
CA VAL A 132 -15.50 -26.91 2.43
C VAL A 132 -14.43 -27.82 3.03
N PHE A 133 -13.29 -27.96 2.37
CA PHE A 133 -12.13 -28.67 2.90
C PHE A 133 -11.03 -27.66 3.28
N ILE A 134 -10.52 -27.73 4.51
CA ILE A 134 -9.57 -26.75 5.06
C ILE A 134 -8.33 -27.47 5.58
N THR A 135 -7.17 -27.19 4.99
CA THR A 135 -5.89 -27.66 5.52
C THR A 135 -5.39 -26.76 6.65
N GLY A 136 -4.77 -27.33 7.68
CA GLY A 136 -4.36 -26.59 8.87
C GLY A 136 -5.55 -26.05 9.69
N GLY A 137 -6.71 -26.71 9.59
CA GLY A 137 -7.96 -26.23 10.20
C GLY A 137 -8.06 -26.42 11.72
N SER A 138 -7.07 -27.02 12.37
CA SER A 138 -7.11 -27.31 13.81
C SER A 138 -6.82 -26.10 14.71
N LYS A 139 -6.10 -25.08 14.22
CA LYS A 139 -5.69 -23.91 15.02
C LYS A 139 -5.68 -22.63 14.21
N GLY A 140 -5.56 -21.50 14.91
CA GLY A 140 -5.31 -20.18 14.34
C GLY A 140 -6.33 -19.79 13.26
N ILE A 141 -5.82 -19.29 12.14
CA ILE A 141 -6.65 -18.76 11.07
C ILE A 141 -7.51 -19.86 10.41
N GLY A 142 -6.95 -21.06 10.20
CA GLY A 142 -7.68 -22.19 9.64
C GLY A 142 -8.96 -22.53 10.42
N LYS A 143 -8.88 -22.55 11.75
CA LYS A 143 -10.04 -22.78 12.62
C LYS A 143 -11.05 -21.64 12.55
N ALA A 144 -10.58 -20.39 12.56
CA ALA A 144 -11.45 -19.22 12.45
C ALA A 144 -12.24 -19.20 11.12
N ILE A 145 -11.63 -19.64 10.03
CA ILE A 145 -12.34 -19.80 8.75
C ILE A 145 -13.40 -20.88 8.83
N ALA A 146 -13.10 -22.02 9.46
CA ALA A 146 -14.06 -23.10 9.61
C ALA A 146 -15.32 -22.59 10.32
N ILE A 147 -15.15 -21.82 11.40
CA ILE A 147 -16.23 -21.15 12.11
C ILE A 147 -17.02 -20.21 11.19
N GLU A 148 -16.35 -19.29 10.49
CA GLU A 148 -17.00 -18.34 9.57
C GLU A 148 -17.76 -19.06 8.43
N MET A 149 -17.24 -20.18 7.92
CA MET A 149 -17.90 -20.96 6.88
C MET A 149 -19.16 -21.66 7.40
N LEU A 150 -19.16 -22.12 8.66
CA LEU A 150 -20.36 -22.63 9.33
C LEU A 150 -21.41 -21.52 9.44
N GLU A 151 -21.02 -20.34 9.92
CA GLU A 151 -21.92 -19.18 10.04
C GLU A 151 -22.51 -18.74 8.69
N ARG A 152 -21.76 -18.92 7.60
CA ARG A 152 -22.22 -18.66 6.21
C ARG A 152 -23.11 -19.76 5.63
N GLY A 153 -23.42 -20.80 6.39
CA GLY A 153 -24.36 -21.85 6.00
C GLY A 153 -23.78 -22.89 5.06
N CYS A 154 -22.47 -23.19 5.14
CA CYS A 154 -21.91 -24.34 4.43
C CYS A 154 -22.59 -25.64 4.86
N LYS A 155 -22.65 -26.63 3.96
CA LYS A 155 -23.30 -27.92 4.23
C LYS A 155 -22.38 -28.82 5.06
N SER A 156 -21.10 -28.84 4.71
CA SER A 156 -20.13 -29.68 5.38
C SER A 156 -18.75 -29.02 5.45
N ILE A 157 -18.04 -29.26 6.55
CA ILE A 157 -16.64 -28.87 6.70
C ILE A 157 -15.78 -30.08 7.04
N SER A 158 -14.73 -30.25 6.25
CA SER A 158 -13.61 -31.16 6.53
C SER A 158 -12.40 -30.34 6.94
N ILE A 159 -11.87 -30.55 8.15
CA ILE A 159 -10.59 -29.96 8.58
C ILE A 159 -9.48 -31.00 8.56
N ALA A 160 -8.29 -30.64 8.10
CA ALA A 160 -7.15 -31.55 8.06
C ALA A 160 -5.92 -30.96 8.75
N ALA A 161 -5.26 -31.71 9.63
CA ALA A 161 -4.01 -31.30 10.28
C ALA A 161 -3.21 -32.50 10.82
N ARG A 162 -2.00 -32.26 11.30
CA ARG A 162 -1.09 -33.32 11.80
C ARG A 162 -1.37 -33.77 13.24
N SER A 163 -1.74 -32.84 14.11
CA SER A 163 -1.92 -33.12 15.54
C SER A 163 -3.36 -33.55 15.78
N ARG A 164 -3.52 -34.81 16.16
CA ARG A 164 -4.81 -35.40 16.53
C ARG A 164 -5.46 -34.64 17.69
N ASP A 165 -4.72 -34.39 18.77
CA ASP A 165 -5.25 -33.66 19.93
C ASP A 165 -5.79 -32.28 19.54
N ALA A 166 -5.07 -31.55 18.68
CA ALA A 166 -5.52 -30.26 18.20
C ALA A 166 -6.78 -30.35 17.33
N LEU A 167 -6.92 -31.41 16.52
CA LEU A 167 -8.11 -31.66 15.72
C LEU A 167 -9.31 -32.01 16.60
N GLU A 168 -9.12 -32.85 17.61
CA GLU A 168 -10.18 -33.22 18.56
C GLU A 168 -10.69 -32.00 19.34
N HIS A 169 -9.79 -31.13 19.80
CA HIS A 169 -10.18 -29.85 20.43
C HIS A 169 -10.93 -28.92 19.46
N ALA A 170 -10.41 -28.73 18.24
CA ALA A 170 -11.09 -27.91 17.24
C ALA A 170 -12.49 -28.46 16.89
N MET A 171 -12.63 -29.78 16.87
CA MET A 171 -13.87 -30.47 16.57
C MET A 171 -14.94 -30.21 17.64
N GLN A 172 -14.57 -30.12 18.92
CA GLN A 172 -15.51 -29.78 19.99
C GLN A 172 -16.12 -28.39 19.77
N GLU A 173 -15.28 -27.40 19.46
CA GLU A 173 -15.73 -26.03 19.18
C GLU A 173 -16.59 -25.95 17.93
N LEU A 174 -16.18 -26.60 16.84
CA LEU A 174 -16.92 -26.60 15.58
C LEU A 174 -18.26 -27.33 15.70
N SER A 175 -18.32 -28.42 16.46
CA SER A 175 -19.56 -29.17 16.68
C SER A 175 -20.57 -28.34 17.48
N ALA A 176 -20.11 -27.54 18.44
CA ALA A 176 -20.97 -26.66 19.24
C ALA A 176 -21.61 -25.54 18.40
N LEU A 177 -20.95 -25.11 17.32
CA LEU A 177 -21.42 -24.07 16.40
C LEU A 177 -22.19 -24.64 15.20
N CYS A 178 -22.19 -25.96 15.03
CA CYS A 178 -22.77 -26.65 13.89
C CYS A 178 -24.30 -26.61 13.97
N GLY A 179 -24.96 -26.06 12.95
CA GLY A 179 -26.41 -26.10 12.83
C GLY A 179 -26.94 -27.51 12.50
N GLU A 180 -28.25 -27.74 12.67
CA GLU A 180 -28.90 -29.06 12.51
C GLU A 180 -28.63 -29.74 11.14
N ASN A 181 -28.43 -28.95 10.08
CA ASN A 181 -28.22 -29.43 8.71
C ASN A 181 -26.75 -29.33 8.26
N GLN A 182 -25.83 -29.08 9.18
CA GLN A 182 -24.41 -28.96 8.90
C GLN A 182 -23.68 -30.17 9.46
N ARG A 183 -22.57 -30.54 8.80
CA ARG A 183 -21.73 -31.66 9.22
C ARG A 183 -20.28 -31.21 9.30
N VAL A 184 -19.57 -31.67 10.31
CA VAL A 184 -18.15 -31.39 10.48
C VAL A 184 -17.40 -32.72 10.64
N LYS A 185 -16.17 -32.81 10.12
CA LYS A 185 -15.27 -33.96 10.36
C LYS A 185 -13.82 -33.52 10.27
N TRP A 186 -12.95 -34.23 10.97
CA TRP A 186 -11.51 -34.02 10.89
C TRP A 186 -10.80 -35.19 10.23
N PHE A 187 -9.65 -34.90 9.63
CA PHE A 187 -8.74 -35.88 9.04
C PHE A 187 -7.31 -35.61 9.50
N GLU A 188 -6.62 -36.66 9.93
CA GLU A 188 -5.19 -36.56 10.20
C GLU A 188 -4.44 -36.54 8.87
N LEU A 189 -3.66 -35.48 8.63
CA LEU A 189 -2.91 -35.31 7.39
C LEU A 189 -1.62 -34.53 7.63
N ASP A 190 -0.50 -35.17 7.27
CA ASP A 190 0.78 -34.51 7.10
C ASP A 190 1.05 -34.25 5.62
N LEU A 191 0.90 -32.99 5.23
CA LEU A 191 1.10 -32.55 3.85
C LEU A 191 2.56 -32.69 3.38
N SER A 192 3.52 -32.91 4.29
CA SER A 192 4.93 -33.11 3.91
C SER A 192 5.23 -34.54 3.42
N LYS A 193 4.33 -35.51 3.64
CA LYS A 193 4.56 -36.93 3.31
C LYS A 193 4.29 -37.30 1.84
N GLY A 194 3.76 -36.37 1.04
CA GLY A 194 3.65 -36.50 -0.41
C GLY A 194 2.22 -36.71 -0.93
N TYR A 195 2.06 -36.73 -2.26
CA TYR A 195 0.77 -36.67 -2.95
C TYR A 195 -0.19 -37.82 -2.63
N ILE A 196 0.30 -39.06 -2.49
CA ILE A 196 -0.57 -40.24 -2.32
C ILE A 196 -1.37 -40.16 -1.02
N GLU A 197 -0.75 -39.73 0.08
CA GLU A 197 -1.43 -39.57 1.37
C GLU A 197 -2.46 -38.43 1.34
N VAL A 198 -2.10 -37.32 0.69
CA VAL A 198 -3.00 -36.19 0.48
C VAL A 198 -4.22 -36.60 -0.35
N GLU A 199 -4.01 -37.33 -1.45
CA GLU A 199 -5.08 -37.82 -2.31
C GLU A 199 -6.01 -38.79 -1.57
N ALA A 200 -5.46 -39.68 -0.73
CA ALA A 200 -6.23 -40.62 0.07
C ALA A 200 -7.14 -39.90 1.07
N VAL A 201 -6.63 -38.89 1.77
CA VAL A 201 -7.42 -38.10 2.72
C VAL A 201 -8.52 -37.29 2.02
N ILE A 202 -8.21 -36.69 0.87
CA ILE A 202 -9.23 -35.98 0.07
C ILE A 202 -10.31 -36.96 -0.42
N LYS A 203 -9.94 -38.18 -0.86
CA LYS A 203 -10.91 -39.24 -1.20
C LYS A 203 -11.81 -39.58 -0.01
N ALA A 204 -11.24 -39.80 1.17
CA ALA A 204 -12.02 -40.12 2.37
C ALA A 204 -13.00 -38.98 2.75
N ALA A 205 -12.60 -37.72 2.57
CA ALA A 205 -13.47 -36.58 2.79
C ALA A 205 -14.59 -36.47 1.75
N GLU A 206 -14.29 -36.77 0.49
CA GLU A 206 -15.30 -36.81 -0.57
C GLU A 206 -16.28 -37.97 -0.43
N GLU A 207 -15.83 -39.12 0.07
CA GLU A 207 -16.71 -40.26 0.38
C GLU A 207 -17.68 -39.95 1.51
N GLU A 208 -17.23 -39.18 2.52
CA GLU A 208 -18.06 -38.81 3.67
C GLU A 208 -19.09 -37.73 3.33
N PHE A 209 -18.68 -36.67 2.62
CA PHE A 209 -19.50 -35.46 2.45
C PHE A 209 -19.86 -35.12 1.00
N GLY A 210 -19.40 -35.92 0.04
CA GLY A 210 -19.49 -35.61 -1.39
C GLY A 210 -18.33 -34.73 -1.85
N GLN A 211 -18.33 -34.42 -3.15
CA GLN A 211 -17.28 -33.63 -3.81
C GLN A 211 -16.91 -32.36 -3.03
N VAL A 212 -15.61 -32.06 -2.91
CA VAL A 212 -15.13 -30.80 -2.34
C VAL A 212 -15.42 -29.65 -3.31
N ASP A 213 -16.26 -28.70 -2.89
CA ASP A 213 -16.60 -27.51 -3.69
C ASP A 213 -15.64 -26.34 -3.42
N VAL A 214 -15.21 -26.20 -2.16
CA VAL A 214 -14.31 -25.14 -1.70
C VAL A 214 -13.11 -25.78 -1.02
N LEU A 215 -11.91 -25.51 -1.53
CA LEU A 215 -10.68 -25.93 -0.90
C LEU A 215 -9.93 -24.72 -0.36
N ILE A 216 -9.53 -24.79 0.91
CA ILE A 216 -8.79 -23.75 1.61
C ILE A 216 -7.43 -24.31 2.01
N ASN A 217 -6.41 -23.87 1.26
CA ASN A 217 -5.03 -24.22 1.51
C ASN A 217 -4.46 -23.27 2.56
N ASN A 218 -4.65 -23.62 3.84
CA ASN A 218 -4.20 -22.79 4.95
C ASN A 218 -2.99 -23.40 5.70
N ALA A 219 -2.74 -24.70 5.58
CA ALA A 219 -1.59 -25.31 6.20
C ALA A 219 -0.26 -24.69 5.69
N GLY A 220 0.55 -24.23 6.63
CA GLY A 220 1.90 -23.75 6.38
C GLY A 220 2.69 -23.73 7.68
N ALA A 221 4.00 -23.88 7.57
CA ALA A 221 4.92 -23.71 8.68
C ALA A 221 5.85 -22.52 8.40
N VAL A 222 6.41 -21.95 9.46
CA VAL A 222 7.48 -20.96 9.36
C VAL A 222 8.68 -21.49 10.12
N ILE A 223 9.82 -21.51 9.45
CA ILE A 223 11.13 -21.72 10.07
C ILE A 223 11.82 -20.35 10.01
N GLN A 224 12.19 -19.82 11.18
CA GLN A 224 12.80 -18.50 11.32
C GLN A 224 14.30 -18.65 11.60
N GLY A 225 15.11 -17.75 11.04
CA GLY A 225 16.55 -17.69 11.26
C GLY A 225 17.25 -16.78 10.25
N GLY A 226 18.45 -16.30 10.60
CA GLY A 226 19.36 -15.67 9.64
C GLY A 226 19.70 -16.62 8.49
N PHE A 227 20.05 -16.10 7.31
CA PHE A 227 20.41 -16.96 6.18
C PHE A 227 21.61 -17.87 6.49
N ASP A 228 22.55 -17.35 7.27
CA ASP A 228 23.74 -18.01 7.80
C ASP A 228 23.46 -18.98 8.97
N GLU A 229 22.30 -18.86 9.60
CA GLU A 229 21.88 -19.70 10.73
C GLU A 229 20.99 -20.88 10.28
N LEU A 230 20.45 -20.84 9.06
CA LEU A 230 19.56 -21.86 8.51
C LEU A 230 20.34 -22.90 7.70
N ASP A 231 20.12 -24.16 8.04
CA ASP A 231 20.59 -25.30 7.26
C ASP A 231 19.78 -25.50 5.97
N VAL A 232 20.38 -26.15 4.98
CA VAL A 232 19.73 -26.43 3.68
C VAL A 232 18.43 -27.21 3.86
N ASP A 233 18.37 -28.14 4.83
CA ASP A 233 17.19 -28.95 5.12
C ASP A 233 16.01 -28.09 5.59
N SER A 234 16.26 -26.97 6.28
CA SER A 234 15.19 -26.01 6.63
C SER A 234 14.56 -25.40 5.38
N PHE A 235 15.35 -25.04 4.36
CA PHE A 235 14.82 -24.53 3.10
C PHE A 235 14.00 -25.60 2.36
N GLU A 236 14.49 -26.84 2.30
CA GLU A 236 13.74 -27.94 1.68
C GLU A 236 12.42 -28.21 2.40
N LYS A 237 12.44 -28.27 3.73
CA LYS A 237 11.26 -28.51 4.55
C LYS A 237 10.24 -27.40 4.37
N GLN A 238 10.70 -26.16 4.24
CA GLN A 238 9.86 -24.99 3.99
C GLN A 238 9.17 -25.08 2.62
N ILE A 239 9.91 -25.44 1.56
CA ILE A 239 9.34 -25.66 0.22
C ILE A 239 8.37 -26.86 0.22
N LYS A 240 8.74 -27.98 0.84
CA LYS A 240 7.88 -29.18 0.95
C LYS A 240 6.56 -28.85 1.67
N THR A 241 6.63 -28.14 2.79
CA THR A 241 5.45 -27.87 3.63
C THR A 241 4.58 -26.75 3.09
N ASN A 242 5.15 -25.71 2.48
CA ASN A 242 4.36 -24.54 2.05
C ASN A 242 4.04 -24.58 0.55
N TYR A 243 5.00 -24.95 -0.29
CA TYR A 243 4.81 -24.96 -1.74
C TYR A 243 4.25 -26.29 -2.21
N LEU A 244 4.93 -27.41 -1.93
CA LEU A 244 4.49 -28.71 -2.44
C LEU A 244 3.14 -29.13 -1.84
N SER A 245 2.85 -28.78 -0.59
CA SER A 245 1.52 -29.01 -0.02
C SER A 245 0.41 -28.36 -0.85
N ALA A 246 0.58 -27.08 -1.23
CA ALA A 246 -0.36 -26.34 -2.07
C ALA A 246 -0.39 -26.87 -3.51
N VAL A 247 0.70 -27.46 -4.01
CA VAL A 247 0.72 -28.20 -5.29
C VAL A 247 -0.08 -29.49 -5.17
N TYR A 248 0.10 -30.25 -4.08
CA TYR A 248 -0.60 -31.51 -3.84
C TYR A 248 -2.11 -31.30 -3.63
N THR A 249 -2.50 -30.16 -3.04
CA THR A 249 -3.90 -29.85 -2.77
C THR A 249 -4.55 -28.97 -3.85
N THR A 250 -3.78 -28.20 -4.63
CA THR A 250 -4.12 -27.26 -5.74
C THR A 250 -4.21 -25.75 -5.44
N SER A 251 -3.28 -25.00 -6.06
CA SER A 251 -2.94 -23.54 -6.25
C SER A 251 -3.27 -22.44 -5.23
N SER A 252 -2.41 -21.39 -5.17
CA SER A 252 -2.66 -20.19 -4.35
C SER A 252 -2.04 -18.86 -4.81
N ALA A 253 -2.74 -17.75 -4.59
CA ALA A 253 -2.27 -16.39 -4.89
C ALA A 253 -1.82 -15.63 -3.63
N ALA A 254 -0.50 -15.45 -3.42
CA ALA A 254 0.14 -14.25 -2.83
C ALA A 254 1.63 -14.48 -2.47
N GLY A 255 2.44 -13.44 -2.73
CA GLY A 255 3.90 -13.37 -2.61
C GLY A 255 4.30 -11.97 -3.05
N GLN A 256 4.21 -10.98 -2.16
CA GLN A 256 4.28 -9.56 -2.53
C GLN A 256 5.53 -8.84 -1.99
N CYS A 257 6.14 -9.31 -0.91
CA CYS A 257 7.38 -8.73 -0.40
C CYS A 257 8.15 -9.74 0.47
N ALA A 258 9.48 -9.75 0.35
CA ALA A 258 10.35 -10.48 1.27
C ALA A 258 10.70 -9.59 2.48
N ILE A 259 10.79 -10.20 3.67
CA ILE A 259 11.16 -9.54 4.92
C ILE A 259 12.47 -10.16 5.41
N TRP A 260 13.36 -9.35 6.01
CA TRP A 260 14.60 -9.83 6.60
C TRP A 260 14.33 -10.91 7.66
N GLY A 261 15.10 -12.00 7.65
CA GLY A 261 14.89 -13.18 8.51
C GLY A 261 13.86 -14.20 8.00
N TYR A 262 13.25 -13.98 6.84
CA TYR A 262 12.26 -14.86 6.20
C TYR A 262 12.77 -15.44 4.88
N THR A 263 14.08 -15.68 4.77
CA THR A 263 14.74 -16.10 3.52
C THR A 263 14.29 -17.49 3.05
N ALA A 264 13.94 -18.40 3.95
CA ALA A 264 13.35 -19.69 3.58
C ALA A 264 11.84 -19.57 3.28
N TYR A 265 11.12 -18.75 4.06
CA TYR A 265 9.66 -18.62 3.97
C TYR A 265 9.21 -17.87 2.71
N SER A 266 9.81 -16.71 2.44
CA SER A 266 9.35 -15.79 1.39
C SER A 266 9.36 -16.46 0.00
N PRO A 267 10.46 -17.10 -0.46
CA PRO A 267 10.50 -17.75 -1.77
C PRO A 267 9.41 -18.81 -1.95
N SER A 268 9.10 -19.58 -0.90
CA SER A 268 8.02 -20.58 -0.95
C SER A 268 6.65 -19.94 -1.25
N LYS A 269 6.37 -18.74 -0.69
CA LYS A 269 5.12 -18.01 -0.95
C LYS A 269 5.11 -17.34 -2.33
N PHE A 270 6.23 -16.79 -2.79
CA PHE A 270 6.37 -16.30 -4.17
C PHE A 270 6.15 -17.42 -5.20
N ALA A 271 6.70 -18.62 -4.96
CA ALA A 271 6.52 -19.77 -5.83
C ALA A 271 5.05 -20.21 -5.89
N ILE A 272 4.36 -20.24 -4.75
CA ILE A 272 2.92 -20.52 -4.67
C ILE A 272 2.15 -19.52 -5.54
N ARG A 273 2.43 -18.21 -5.41
CA ARG A 273 1.78 -17.15 -6.19
C ARG A 273 1.91 -17.36 -7.71
N GLY A 274 3.14 -17.56 -8.19
CA GLY A 274 3.39 -17.78 -9.63
C GLY A 274 2.61 -19.00 -10.15
N PHE A 275 2.53 -20.06 -9.34
CA PHE A 275 1.74 -21.24 -9.67
C PHE A 275 0.24 -20.97 -9.72
N ALA A 276 -0.35 -20.16 -8.84
CA ALA A 276 -1.78 -19.82 -8.97
C ALA A 276 -2.11 -18.87 -10.09
N GLU A 277 -1.25 -17.90 -10.38
CA GLU A 277 -1.48 -17.02 -11.52
C GLU A 277 -1.51 -17.87 -12.80
N ALA A 278 -0.59 -18.84 -12.94
CA ALA A 278 -0.61 -19.83 -14.01
C ALA A 278 -1.90 -20.69 -13.99
N LEU A 279 -2.24 -21.32 -12.86
CA LEU A 279 -3.42 -22.19 -12.79
C LEU A 279 -4.73 -21.42 -12.99
N HIS A 280 -4.85 -20.19 -12.48
CA HIS A 280 -6.02 -19.36 -12.69
C HIS A 280 -6.23 -19.10 -14.18
N MET A 281 -5.15 -18.75 -14.90
CA MET A 281 -5.20 -18.58 -16.35
C MET A 281 -5.63 -19.86 -17.08
N GLU A 282 -5.19 -21.04 -16.61
CA GLU A 282 -5.62 -22.33 -17.14
C GLU A 282 -7.09 -22.67 -16.85
N LEU A 283 -7.64 -22.22 -15.70
CA LEU A 283 -9.01 -22.51 -15.28
C LEU A 283 -10.07 -21.55 -15.85
N LEU A 284 -9.67 -20.36 -16.33
CA LEU A 284 -10.58 -19.35 -16.92
C LEU A 284 -11.50 -19.90 -18.03
N PRO A 285 -11.05 -20.75 -18.98
CA PRO A 285 -11.91 -21.31 -20.02
C PRO A 285 -13.00 -22.27 -19.47
N TYR A 286 -12.70 -22.99 -18.40
CA TYR A 286 -13.59 -23.98 -17.78
C TYR A 286 -14.67 -23.35 -16.90
N ASN A 287 -14.46 -22.12 -16.43
CA ASN A 287 -15.44 -21.40 -15.61
C ASN A 287 -16.56 -20.74 -16.46
N LYS A 288 -16.34 -20.55 -17.77
CA LYS A 288 -17.30 -19.91 -18.70
C LYS A 288 -18.08 -20.88 -19.57
N SER A 289 -17.58 -22.10 -19.75
CA SER A 289 -18.21 -23.10 -20.61
C SER A 289 -18.44 -24.35 -19.78
N SER A 290 -19.67 -24.86 -19.78
CA SER A 290 -20.13 -26.09 -19.12
C SER A 290 -19.46 -27.37 -19.67
N ARG A 291 -18.20 -27.30 -20.11
CA ARG A 291 -17.39 -28.43 -20.51
C ARG A 291 -16.89 -29.14 -19.25
N LYS A 292 -17.12 -30.45 -19.17
CA LYS A 292 -16.58 -31.34 -18.13
C LYS A 292 -15.08 -31.08 -17.97
N CYS A 293 -14.68 -30.67 -16.76
CA CYS A 293 -13.28 -30.49 -16.40
C CYS A 293 -12.53 -31.84 -16.54
N PRO A 294 -11.37 -31.91 -17.19
CA PRO A 294 -10.60 -33.13 -17.29
C PRO A 294 -9.91 -33.37 -15.94
N LYS A 295 -10.58 -34.17 -15.09
CA LYS A 295 -10.18 -34.64 -13.74
C LYS A 295 -10.39 -33.63 -12.59
N ARG A 296 -11.19 -34.04 -11.60
CA ARG A 296 -11.32 -33.55 -10.20
C ARG A 296 -10.97 -32.07 -9.94
N CYS A 297 -11.62 -31.16 -10.65
CA CYS A 297 -11.42 -29.71 -10.45
C CYS A 297 -12.33 -29.20 -9.31
N VAL A 298 -11.70 -28.72 -8.23
CA VAL A 298 -12.38 -27.96 -7.17
C VAL A 298 -12.92 -26.66 -7.79
N LYS A 299 -14.20 -26.31 -7.51
CA LYS A 299 -14.87 -25.16 -8.14
C LYS A 299 -14.35 -23.81 -7.63
N SER A 300 -13.75 -23.76 -6.45
CA SER A 300 -13.18 -22.55 -5.86
C SER A 300 -12.05 -22.84 -4.88
N VAL A 301 -10.94 -22.09 -5.01
CA VAL A 301 -9.76 -22.19 -4.15
C VAL A 301 -9.51 -20.84 -3.50
N ILE A 302 -9.30 -20.82 -2.18
CA ILE A 302 -9.07 -19.61 -1.39
C ILE A 302 -7.81 -19.80 -0.53
N GLN A 303 -6.86 -18.88 -0.66
CA GLN A 303 -5.69 -18.81 0.22
C GLN A 303 -5.60 -17.41 0.87
N LEU A 304 -5.24 -17.39 2.15
CA LEU A 304 -5.37 -16.23 3.01
C LEU A 304 -4.07 -15.45 3.17
N GLU A 305 -3.98 -14.31 2.50
CA GLU A 305 -3.17 -13.17 2.96
C GLU A 305 -3.92 -11.82 2.82
N SER A 306 -5.19 -11.82 2.37
CA SER A 306 -5.89 -10.59 1.96
C SER A 306 -7.24 -10.33 2.62
N PHE A 307 -7.58 -10.99 3.73
CA PHE A 307 -8.74 -10.56 4.52
C PHE A 307 -8.34 -9.38 5.39
N PRO A 308 -8.99 -8.20 5.26
CA PRO A 308 -8.83 -7.16 6.27
C PRO A 308 -9.49 -7.67 7.56
N LEU A 309 -8.68 -8.30 8.42
CA LEU A 309 -8.99 -8.67 9.80
C LEU A 309 -9.16 -7.38 10.61
N LYS A 310 -10.24 -6.64 10.35
CA LYS A 310 -10.59 -5.40 11.08
C LYS A 310 -11.28 -5.66 12.42
N ARG A 311 -11.30 -6.89 12.95
CA ARG A 311 -12.03 -7.16 14.20
C ARG A 311 -11.35 -8.02 15.26
N TRP A 312 -10.18 -8.59 14.98
CA TRP A 312 -9.41 -9.35 15.98
C TRP A 312 -7.91 -9.21 15.69
N LEU A 313 -7.35 -8.06 16.09
CA LEU A 313 -5.90 -7.85 16.18
C LEU A 313 -5.48 -8.20 17.61
N VAL A 314 -5.11 -9.45 17.83
CA VAL A 314 -4.14 -9.78 18.88
C VAL A 314 -2.91 -10.29 18.13
N PRO A 315 -1.75 -9.60 18.20
CA PRO A 315 -0.53 -10.07 17.56
C PRO A 315 -0.17 -11.47 18.07
N TRP A 316 0.14 -12.37 17.14
CA TRP A 316 0.57 -13.75 17.40
C TRP A 316 1.98 -13.85 18.03
N TRP A 317 2.40 -12.81 18.76
CA TRP A 317 3.70 -12.69 19.45
C TRP A 317 3.56 -12.70 20.98
N THR A 318 2.43 -13.14 21.52
CA THR A 318 2.26 -13.30 22.97
C THR A 318 1.35 -14.49 23.23
N ILE A 319 1.98 -15.67 23.31
CA ILE A 319 1.76 -16.87 24.16
C ILE A 319 2.56 -18.02 23.54
#